data_AF-A0A9P3HII9-F1
#
_entry.id   AF-A0A9P3HII9-F1
#
_cell.length_a   1.000
_cell.length_b   1.000
_cell.length_c   1.000
_cell.angle_alpha   90.00
_cell.angle_beta   90.00
_cell.angle_gamma   90.00
#
_symmetry.space_group_name_H-M   'P 1'
#
loop_
_entity.id
_entity.type
_entity.pdbx_description
1 polymer ?
#
loop_
_entity_poly.entity_id
_entity_poly.type
_entity_poly.pdbx_seq_one_letter_code
_entity_poly.pdbx_strand_id
1 'polypeptide(L)'
;MEIEASNITSVIFIGNPGVGKSALHNALGGSFESGYHEVTGMPVGDPQRVACRQHSLYLVDTPGVNDHPTAGCTATVKNSVDFNLGIIRDRLNNGGNCVVFFVIAPWRNGTIQSPDLMLMKLILEGMEEGPQIGLIMTQIYNSSFDIVTAPGFVRTTLMGVGANLEFLADERYLFLRKHKEKFDDNEIEDIRNYILGFEPRQVRIRAIPTQARSPSEGFDQMSVATGQQVLQDLSLLDAQDDVKDAGTTCRESVIFIGRPGVGKTTLHKALGATFHSGFRQLTRLECEQQYIHCGNNHLRLVDCPGILDNSDGQYFGSCEPLSMELNSRLNDGQPYAIFFVICPRNGRVDPGDLTMMHTVLSSMKRGPVVGLVLNQVGLRDISKARDPYSSRPMVDVLKQSGANIRVLSSRGPLVLADHEGGFFSDQDIVSIQDYVLSFLSVRKMVKVKKLLSKIFHLE
;
A
#
# COMPACT_ATOMS: atom_id res chain seq x y z
N MET A 1 -7.74 -43.60 20.83
CA MET A 1 -7.85 -43.73 19.37
C MET A 1 -6.49 -43.31 18.83
N GLU A 2 -5.61 -44.28 18.57
CA GLU A 2 -4.33 -43.99 17.92
C GLU A 2 -4.66 -43.55 16.49
N ILE A 3 -4.50 -42.25 16.23
CA ILE A 3 -4.48 -41.76 14.86
C ILE A 3 -3.24 -42.41 14.27
N GLU A 4 -3.42 -43.40 13.39
CA GLU A 4 -2.33 -43.92 12.55
C GLU A 4 -1.52 -42.73 12.02
N ALA A 5 -0.24 -42.88 11.73
CA ALA A 5 0.59 -41.82 11.16
C ALA A 5 0.17 -41.45 9.71
N SER A 6 -1.14 -41.33 9.47
CA SER A 6 -1.83 -40.86 8.29
C SER A 6 -1.24 -39.52 7.88
N ASN A 7 -0.61 -39.55 6.70
CA ASN A 7 -0.22 -38.42 5.84
C ASN A 7 -0.54 -37.04 6.42
N ILE A 8 0.35 -36.53 7.27
CA ILE A 8 0.29 -35.14 7.72
C ILE A 8 0.47 -34.27 6.49
N THR A 9 -0.51 -33.41 6.22
CA THR A 9 -0.49 -32.50 5.08
C THR A 9 -0.08 -31.11 5.54
N SER A 10 1.00 -30.58 4.96
CA SER A 10 1.40 -29.20 5.20
C SER A 10 0.56 -28.26 4.36
N VAL A 11 -0.10 -27.29 5.00
CA VAL A 11 -0.86 -26.23 4.33
C VAL A 11 -0.06 -24.94 4.49
N ILE A 12 0.36 -24.36 3.36
CA ILE A 12 1.20 -23.17 3.32
C ILE A 12 0.43 -22.05 2.62
N PHE A 13 0.13 -20.97 3.34
CA PHE A 13 -0.38 -19.75 2.72
C PHE A 13 0.77 -18.79 2.43
N ILE A 14 0.79 -18.29 1.20
CA ILE A 14 1.77 -17.34 0.71
C ILE A 14 1.04 -16.08 0.27
N GLY A 15 1.47 -14.93 0.74
CA GLY A 15 0.83 -13.67 0.36
C GLY A 15 1.35 -12.49 1.15
N ASN A 16 1.03 -11.29 0.69
CA ASN A 16 1.50 -10.05 1.30
C ASN A 16 1.03 -9.87 2.75
N PRO A 17 1.66 -8.94 3.51
CA PRO A 17 1.19 -8.62 4.84
C PRO A 17 -0.28 -8.20 4.84
N GLY A 18 -1.04 -8.69 5.82
CA GLY A 18 -2.42 -8.25 6.00
C GLY A 18 -3.46 -8.85 5.04
N VAL A 19 -3.10 -9.77 4.14
CA VAL A 19 -4.08 -10.44 3.24
C VAL A 19 -4.97 -11.48 3.96
N GLY A 20 -4.83 -11.66 5.27
CA GLY A 20 -5.68 -12.57 6.05
C GLY A 20 -5.19 -14.01 6.16
N LYS A 21 -3.89 -14.29 5.94
CA LYS A 21 -3.30 -15.63 6.07
C LYS A 21 -3.57 -16.29 7.42
N SER A 22 -3.28 -15.59 8.52
CA SER A 22 -3.50 -16.09 9.88
C SER A 22 -5.00 -16.29 10.18
N ALA A 23 -5.89 -15.49 9.58
CA ALA A 23 -7.34 -15.73 9.70
C ALA A 23 -7.77 -17.03 9.00
N LEU A 24 -7.20 -17.32 7.83
CA LEU A 24 -7.43 -18.60 7.13
C LEU A 24 -6.87 -19.78 7.95
N HIS A 25 -5.71 -19.64 8.61
CA HIS A 25 -5.19 -20.67 9.53
C HIS A 25 -6.17 -20.95 10.66
N ASN A 26 -6.72 -19.88 11.25
CA ASN A 26 -7.65 -20.00 12.35
C ASN A 26 -8.98 -20.67 11.90
N ALA A 27 -9.42 -20.45 10.65
CA ALA A 27 -10.56 -21.18 10.08
C ALA A 27 -10.32 -22.71 9.98
N LEU A 28 -9.06 -23.12 9.80
CA LEU A 28 -8.63 -24.52 9.81
C LEU A 28 -8.40 -25.11 11.21
N GLY A 29 -8.63 -24.33 12.28
CA GLY A 29 -8.44 -24.75 13.66
C GLY A 29 -7.11 -24.32 14.29
N GLY A 30 -6.35 -23.45 13.62
CA GLY A 30 -5.17 -22.81 14.19
C GLY A 30 -5.50 -21.77 15.26
N SER A 31 -4.47 -21.33 15.98
CA SER A 31 -4.49 -20.25 16.96
C SER A 31 -3.34 -19.28 16.68
N PHE A 32 -3.31 -18.72 15.48
CA PHE A 32 -2.35 -17.70 15.06
C PHE A 32 -2.86 -16.33 15.51
N GLU A 33 -1.95 -15.51 16.06
CA GLU A 33 -2.30 -14.13 16.38
C GLU A 33 -2.64 -13.38 15.09
N SER A 34 -3.84 -12.78 15.08
CA SER A 34 -4.30 -11.92 13.98
C SER A 34 -4.46 -10.52 14.54
N GLY A 35 -3.83 -9.53 13.91
CA GLY A 35 -3.96 -8.14 14.34
C GLY A 35 -2.77 -7.24 14.05
N TYR A 36 -2.83 -6.08 14.71
CA TYR A 36 -1.93 -4.93 14.59
C TYR A 36 -0.52 -5.24 15.13
N HIS A 37 0.50 -5.03 14.30
CA HIS A 37 1.92 -5.03 14.72
C HIS A 37 2.60 -3.81 14.09
N GLU A 38 3.25 -2.98 14.91
CA GLU A 38 3.58 -1.59 14.56
C GLU A 38 4.66 -1.42 13.49
N VAL A 39 5.66 -2.31 13.38
CA VAL A 39 6.86 -1.98 12.58
C VAL A 39 7.51 -3.15 11.84
N THR A 40 7.21 -4.39 12.20
CA THR A 40 7.82 -5.56 11.54
C THR A 40 6.81 -6.69 11.52
N GLY A 41 6.77 -7.48 10.44
CA GLY A 41 6.04 -8.74 10.48
C GLY A 41 6.48 -9.55 11.69
N MET A 42 5.56 -10.34 12.24
CA MET A 42 5.94 -11.29 13.28
C MET A 42 7.02 -12.23 12.71
N PRO A 43 7.99 -12.67 13.53
CA PRO A 43 8.81 -13.82 13.15
C PRO A 43 7.86 -14.95 12.74
N VAL A 44 8.31 -15.77 11.78
CA VAL A 44 7.58 -16.96 11.30
C VAL A 44 6.95 -17.64 12.51
N GLY A 45 5.62 -17.61 12.59
CA GLY A 45 4.92 -18.26 13.70
C GLY A 45 5.29 -19.73 13.70
N ASP A 46 5.53 -20.30 14.89
CA ASP A 46 5.78 -21.73 14.98
C ASP A 46 4.64 -22.48 14.28
N PRO A 47 4.95 -23.38 13.35
CA PRO A 47 3.90 -24.08 12.64
C PRO A 47 3.04 -24.89 13.62
N GLN A 48 1.74 -24.89 13.37
CA GLN A 48 0.78 -25.52 14.26
C GLN A 48 0.23 -26.80 13.65
N ARG A 49 0.22 -27.88 14.42
CA ARG A 49 -0.48 -29.11 14.04
C ARG A 49 -1.92 -29.02 14.51
N VAL A 50 -2.86 -29.17 13.59
CA VAL A 50 -4.30 -29.08 13.88
C VAL A 50 -5.04 -30.29 13.31
N ALA A 51 -6.10 -30.69 14.00
CA ALA A 51 -7.06 -31.66 13.47
C ALA A 51 -8.18 -30.89 12.76
N CYS A 52 -8.33 -31.11 11.46
CA CYS A 52 -9.41 -30.53 10.66
C CYS A 52 -10.21 -31.67 10.03
N ARG A 53 -11.38 -31.96 10.60
CA ARG A 53 -12.19 -33.16 10.31
C ARG A 53 -11.35 -34.44 10.49
N GLN A 54 -11.21 -35.24 9.43
CA GLN A 54 -10.45 -36.49 9.42
C GLN A 54 -8.97 -36.27 9.02
N HIS A 55 -8.55 -35.03 8.79
CA HIS A 55 -7.18 -34.71 8.34
C HIS A 55 -6.34 -34.13 9.47
N SER A 56 -5.08 -34.57 9.56
CA SER A 56 -4.05 -33.93 10.38
C SER A 56 -3.30 -32.92 9.51
N LEU A 57 -3.52 -31.63 9.76
CA LEU A 57 -2.88 -30.54 9.01
C LEU A 57 -1.70 -29.97 9.79
N TYR A 58 -0.69 -29.54 9.07
CA TYR A 58 0.44 -28.79 9.59
C TYR A 58 0.45 -27.40 8.95
N LEU A 59 0.00 -26.40 9.70
CA LEU A 59 -0.23 -25.05 9.21
C LEU A 59 1.05 -24.23 9.30
N VAL A 60 1.54 -23.69 8.18
CA VAL A 60 2.78 -22.90 8.09
C VAL A 60 2.46 -21.46 7.68
N ASP A 61 2.54 -20.52 8.63
CA ASP A 61 2.26 -19.10 8.35
C ASP A 61 3.55 -18.44 7.88
N THR A 62 3.59 -18.05 6.61
CA THR A 62 4.76 -17.36 6.06
C THR A 62 4.67 -15.87 6.35
N PRO A 63 5.79 -15.16 6.59
CA PRO A 63 5.75 -13.71 6.71
C PRO A 63 5.26 -13.10 5.40
N GLY A 64 4.71 -11.89 5.46
CA GLY A 64 4.44 -11.17 4.22
C GLY A 64 5.74 -10.81 3.50
N VAL A 65 5.70 -10.78 2.17
CA VAL A 65 6.90 -10.47 1.35
C VAL A 65 7.41 -9.06 1.64
N ASN A 66 6.53 -8.14 1.98
CA ASN A 66 6.90 -6.77 2.34
C ASN A 66 7.22 -6.61 3.84
N ASP A 67 7.12 -7.64 4.69
CA ASP A 67 7.25 -7.49 6.14
C ASP A 67 8.70 -7.30 6.66
N HIS A 68 9.71 -7.34 5.80
CA HIS A 68 11.10 -7.12 6.20
C HIS A 68 11.61 -5.74 5.79
N PRO A 69 11.67 -4.82 6.75
CA PRO A 69 12.77 -3.89 6.85
C PRO A 69 13.38 -4.04 8.25
N THR A 70 14.38 -4.91 8.41
CA THR A 70 15.24 -4.81 9.59
C THR A 70 15.83 -3.40 9.58
N ALA A 71 15.57 -2.60 10.61
CA ALA A 71 15.99 -1.21 10.68
C ALA A 71 17.49 -1.08 10.35
N GLY A 72 17.81 -0.43 9.22
CA GLY A 72 19.18 -0.23 8.75
C GLY A 72 19.63 -1.08 7.56
N CYS A 73 18.87 -2.10 7.15
CA CYS A 73 19.11 -2.80 5.89
C CYS A 73 18.07 -2.36 4.85
N THR A 74 18.53 -1.95 3.67
CA THR A 74 17.71 -1.89 2.45
C THR A 74 17.34 -3.31 2.06
N ALA A 75 16.40 -3.89 2.80
CA ALA A 75 15.82 -5.17 2.46
C ALA A 75 15.13 -5.01 1.11
N THR A 76 15.73 -5.63 0.10
CA THR A 76 15.14 -5.67 -1.23
C THR A 76 14.02 -6.71 -1.23
N VAL A 77 13.01 -6.53 -2.07
CA VAL A 77 11.95 -7.54 -2.32
C VAL A 77 12.56 -8.94 -2.51
N LYS A 78 13.74 -9.00 -3.15
CA LYS A 78 14.53 -10.22 -3.34
C LYS A 78 14.86 -10.95 -2.04
N ASN A 79 15.30 -10.26 -0.99
CA ASN A 79 15.66 -10.90 0.29
C ASN A 79 14.44 -11.55 0.95
N SER A 80 13.28 -10.88 0.91
CA SER A 80 12.05 -11.44 1.46
C SER A 80 11.52 -12.61 0.65
N VAL A 81 11.64 -12.54 -0.68
CA VAL A 81 11.30 -13.65 -1.58
C VAL A 81 12.22 -14.83 -1.30
N ASP A 82 13.53 -14.63 -1.23
CA ASP A 82 14.53 -15.66 -0.90
C ASP A 82 14.26 -16.29 0.48
N PHE A 83 13.87 -15.49 1.47
CA PHE A 83 13.49 -15.99 2.80
C PHE A 83 12.25 -16.87 2.76
N ASN A 84 11.17 -16.41 2.11
CA ASN A 84 9.95 -17.20 1.93
C ASN A 84 10.23 -18.50 1.16
N LEU A 85 11.02 -18.42 0.10
CA LEU A 85 11.47 -19.58 -0.67
C LEU A 85 12.32 -20.53 0.16
N GLY A 86 13.13 -20.03 1.10
CA GLY A 86 13.85 -20.83 2.08
C GLY A 86 12.90 -21.63 2.97
N ILE A 87 11.89 -20.99 3.56
CA ILE A 87 10.86 -21.66 4.38
C ILE A 87 10.13 -22.73 3.57
N ILE A 88 9.70 -22.37 2.36
CA ILE A 88 8.99 -23.31 1.48
C ILE A 88 9.93 -24.46 1.12
N ARG A 89 11.18 -24.19 0.71
CA ARG A 89 12.16 -25.22 0.37
C ARG A 89 12.43 -26.16 1.53
N ASP A 90 12.66 -25.65 2.73
CA ASP A 90 12.92 -26.47 3.92
C ASP A 90 11.72 -27.37 4.23
N ARG A 91 10.49 -26.87 4.05
CA ARG A 91 9.28 -27.67 4.28
C ARG A 91 9.03 -28.70 3.19
N LEU A 92 9.20 -28.32 1.93
CA LEU A 92 8.95 -29.20 0.78
C LEU A 92 10.03 -30.29 0.66
N ASN A 93 11.30 -29.95 0.89
CA ASN A 93 12.40 -30.91 0.77
C ASN A 93 12.46 -31.94 1.89
N ASN A 94 11.77 -31.73 3.00
CA ASN A 94 11.66 -32.71 4.09
C ASN A 94 10.69 -33.88 3.77
N GLY A 95 10.23 -34.02 2.52
CA GLY A 95 9.45 -35.17 2.04
C GLY A 95 7.99 -35.17 2.49
N GLY A 96 7.51 -34.07 3.06
CA GLY A 96 6.11 -33.91 3.47
C GLY A 96 5.18 -33.71 2.28
N ASN A 97 3.96 -34.23 2.39
CA ASN A 97 2.89 -33.87 1.47
C ASN A 97 2.46 -32.43 1.73
N CYS A 98 2.36 -31.62 0.68
CA CYS A 98 2.04 -30.21 0.79
C CYS A 98 0.92 -29.78 -0.15
N VAL A 99 0.23 -28.70 0.24
CA VAL A 99 -0.59 -27.88 -0.64
C VAL A 99 -0.22 -26.43 -0.39
N VAL A 100 0.02 -25.70 -1.48
CA VAL A 100 0.43 -24.30 -1.44
C VAL A 100 -0.73 -23.44 -1.93
N PHE A 101 -1.00 -22.36 -1.22
CA PHE A 101 -2.09 -21.46 -1.54
C PHE A 101 -1.58 -20.02 -1.60
N PHE A 102 -1.78 -19.36 -2.73
CA PHE A 102 -1.61 -17.92 -2.79
C PHE A 102 -2.82 -17.22 -2.18
N VAL A 103 -2.57 -16.27 -1.30
CA VAL A 103 -3.60 -15.46 -0.64
C VAL A 103 -3.42 -14.01 -1.07
N ILE A 104 -4.40 -13.49 -1.79
CA ILE A 104 -4.38 -12.14 -2.36
C ILE A 104 -5.56 -11.36 -1.81
N ALA A 105 -5.35 -10.12 -1.42
CA ALA A 105 -6.43 -9.19 -1.12
C ALA A 105 -6.55 -8.14 -2.24
N PRO A 106 -7.48 -8.30 -3.19
CA PRO A 106 -7.70 -7.30 -4.24
C PRO A 106 -8.02 -5.93 -3.62
N TRP A 107 -7.60 -4.86 -4.30
CA TRP A 107 -7.96 -3.51 -3.87
C TRP A 107 -9.47 -3.26 -3.98
N ARG A 108 -9.96 -2.14 -3.44
CA ARG A 108 -11.39 -1.74 -3.48
C ARG A 108 -12.05 -1.74 -4.85
N ASN A 109 -11.26 -1.68 -5.92
CA ASN A 109 -11.72 -1.68 -7.31
C ASN A 109 -11.56 -3.06 -7.98
N GLY A 110 -11.21 -4.10 -7.20
CA GLY A 110 -10.95 -5.46 -7.70
C GLY A 110 -9.56 -5.67 -8.28
N THR A 111 -8.69 -4.66 -8.32
CA THR A 111 -7.34 -4.81 -8.89
C THR A 111 -6.41 -5.64 -7.98
N ILE A 112 -5.73 -6.63 -8.56
CA ILE A 112 -4.63 -7.35 -7.91
C ILE A 112 -3.38 -6.47 -7.94
N GLN A 113 -2.65 -6.37 -6.83
CA GLN A 113 -1.48 -5.51 -6.77
C GLN A 113 -0.28 -6.16 -7.45
N SER A 114 0.57 -5.35 -8.08
CA SER A 114 1.80 -5.84 -8.73
C SER A 114 2.71 -6.66 -7.79
N PRO A 115 2.90 -6.29 -6.50
CA PRO A 115 3.68 -7.11 -5.59
C PRO A 115 3.13 -8.53 -5.37
N ASP A 116 1.80 -8.71 -5.37
CA ASP A 116 1.19 -10.05 -5.29
C ASP A 116 1.52 -10.87 -6.54
N LEU A 117 1.37 -10.24 -7.72
CA LEU A 117 1.64 -10.87 -9.01
C LEU A 117 3.10 -11.25 -9.19
N MET A 118 4.03 -10.39 -8.78
CA MET A 118 5.46 -10.68 -8.80
C MET A 118 5.79 -11.85 -7.87
N LEU A 119 5.28 -11.84 -6.63
CA LEU A 119 5.51 -12.93 -5.69
C LEU A 119 5.08 -14.27 -6.28
N MET A 120 3.86 -14.31 -6.83
CA MET A 120 3.35 -15.49 -7.50
C MET A 120 4.29 -15.93 -8.62
N LYS A 121 4.65 -15.01 -9.52
CA LYS A 121 5.55 -15.30 -10.64
C LYS A 121 6.87 -15.90 -10.18
N LEU A 122 7.56 -15.24 -9.24
CA LEU A 122 8.87 -15.69 -8.74
C LEU A 122 8.80 -17.07 -8.08
N ILE A 123 7.73 -17.36 -7.35
CA ILE A 123 7.55 -18.67 -6.71
C ILE A 123 7.21 -19.74 -7.75
N LEU A 124 6.32 -19.44 -8.69
CA LEU A 124 5.93 -20.36 -9.77
C LEU A 124 7.12 -20.70 -10.70
N GLU A 125 7.95 -19.71 -11.04
CA GLU A 125 9.16 -19.90 -11.84
C GLU A 125 10.24 -20.72 -11.12
N GLY A 126 10.23 -20.73 -9.78
CA GLY A 126 11.17 -21.48 -8.96
C GLY A 126 10.86 -22.97 -8.79
N MET A 127 9.69 -23.44 -9.24
CA MET A 127 9.22 -24.81 -9.06
C MET A 127 9.61 -25.72 -10.24
N GLU A 128 10.15 -26.92 -9.96
CA GLU A 128 10.42 -27.95 -11.00
C GLU A 128 9.21 -28.83 -11.27
N GLU A 129 8.62 -29.32 -10.18
CA GLU A 129 7.42 -30.12 -10.15
C GLU A 129 6.46 -29.36 -9.24
N GLY A 130 5.30 -28.95 -9.76
CA GLY A 130 4.41 -28.09 -8.99
C GLY A 130 3.61 -28.88 -7.95
N PRO A 131 3.44 -28.34 -6.73
CA PRO A 131 2.29 -28.71 -5.92
C PRO A 131 1.02 -28.40 -6.71
N GLN A 132 -0.11 -28.97 -6.31
CA GLN A 132 -1.36 -28.30 -6.64
C GLN A 132 -1.37 -26.95 -5.93
N ILE A 133 -1.47 -25.88 -6.72
CA ILE A 133 -1.52 -24.52 -6.19
C ILE A 133 -2.96 -24.06 -6.21
N GLY A 134 -3.47 -23.71 -5.04
CA GLY A 134 -4.73 -23.01 -4.90
C GLY A 134 -4.53 -21.50 -4.89
N LEU A 135 -5.56 -20.77 -5.28
CA LEU A 135 -5.62 -19.31 -5.11
C LEU A 135 -6.83 -18.94 -4.25
N ILE A 136 -6.59 -18.11 -3.26
CA ILE A 136 -7.61 -17.56 -2.36
C ILE A 136 -7.59 -16.04 -2.51
N MET A 137 -8.67 -15.47 -3.00
CA MET A 137 -8.89 -14.03 -3.00
C MET A 137 -9.72 -13.65 -1.79
N THR A 138 -9.11 -12.92 -0.85
CA THR A 138 -9.72 -12.52 0.41
C THR A 138 -10.07 -11.04 0.39
N GLN A 139 -10.84 -10.62 1.39
CA GLN A 139 -11.12 -9.21 1.65
C GLN A 139 -11.75 -8.47 0.47
N ILE A 140 -12.50 -9.19 -0.37
CA ILE A 140 -13.11 -8.61 -1.55
C ILE A 140 -14.27 -7.70 -1.12
N TYR A 141 -14.23 -6.44 -1.52
CA TYR A 141 -15.31 -5.50 -1.25
C TYR A 141 -16.56 -5.89 -2.03
N ASN A 142 -17.74 -5.69 -1.42
CA ASN A 142 -19.02 -5.99 -2.07
C ASN A 142 -19.16 -5.28 -3.43
N SER A 143 -18.67 -4.06 -3.55
CA SER A 143 -18.69 -3.26 -4.80
C SER A 143 -17.83 -3.83 -5.93
N SER A 144 -16.93 -4.77 -5.64
CA SER A 144 -16.02 -5.36 -6.64
C SER A 144 -16.09 -6.87 -6.69
N PHE A 145 -17.00 -7.48 -5.94
CA PHE A 145 -17.13 -8.93 -5.88
C PHE A 145 -17.41 -9.51 -7.26
N ASP A 146 -18.45 -9.01 -7.93
CA ASP A 146 -18.87 -9.51 -9.25
C ASP A 146 -17.78 -9.35 -10.32
N ILE A 147 -16.97 -8.29 -10.22
CA ILE A 147 -15.84 -8.03 -11.13
C ILE A 147 -14.74 -9.07 -10.92
N VAL A 148 -14.39 -9.32 -9.65
CA VAL A 148 -13.29 -10.24 -9.28
C VAL A 148 -13.69 -11.70 -9.51
N THR A 149 -14.96 -12.05 -9.30
CA THR A 149 -15.50 -13.39 -9.52
C THR A 149 -15.92 -13.64 -10.97
N ALA A 150 -15.77 -12.67 -11.86
CA ALA A 150 -16.10 -12.84 -13.27
C ALA A 150 -15.27 -13.98 -13.88
N PRO A 151 -15.87 -14.88 -14.67
CA PRO A 151 -15.15 -15.96 -15.34
C PRO A 151 -13.95 -15.42 -16.13
N GLY A 152 -12.79 -16.04 -15.96
CA GLY A 152 -11.55 -15.64 -16.63
C GLY A 152 -10.80 -14.45 -16.00
N PHE A 153 -11.37 -13.68 -15.06
CA PHE A 153 -10.72 -12.51 -14.46
C PHE A 153 -9.30 -12.84 -13.92
N VAL A 154 -9.22 -13.89 -13.10
CA VAL A 154 -7.97 -14.37 -12.50
C VAL A 154 -6.98 -14.78 -13.58
N ARG A 155 -7.44 -15.63 -14.52
CA ARG A 155 -6.61 -16.19 -15.58
C ARG A 155 -6.04 -15.08 -16.47
N THR A 156 -6.87 -14.15 -16.92
CA THR A 156 -6.44 -13.01 -17.74
C THR A 156 -5.44 -12.13 -16.98
N THR A 157 -5.68 -11.87 -15.69
CA THR A 157 -4.76 -11.06 -14.87
C THR A 157 -3.40 -11.73 -14.71
N LEU A 158 -3.36 -13.03 -14.43
CA LEU A 158 -2.11 -13.78 -14.26
C LEU A 158 -1.36 -14.01 -15.59
N MET A 159 -2.09 -14.26 -16.68
CA MET A 159 -1.49 -14.33 -18.02
C MET A 159 -0.89 -12.98 -18.43
N GLY A 160 -1.52 -11.86 -18.05
CA GLY A 160 -1.02 -10.51 -18.32
C GLY A 160 0.34 -10.20 -17.71
N VAL A 161 0.74 -10.89 -16.63
CA VAL A 161 2.07 -10.77 -16.02
C VAL A 161 3.04 -11.88 -16.43
N GLY A 162 2.62 -12.77 -17.33
CA GLY A 162 3.42 -13.90 -17.82
C GLY A 162 3.66 -14.99 -16.78
N ALA A 163 2.76 -15.18 -15.81
CA ALA A 163 2.87 -16.27 -14.84
C ALA A 163 2.63 -17.63 -15.50
N ASN A 164 3.42 -18.66 -15.14
CA ASN A 164 3.16 -20.03 -15.56
C ASN A 164 1.97 -20.59 -14.77
N LEU A 165 0.84 -20.84 -15.45
CA LEU A 165 -0.40 -21.30 -14.83
C LEU A 165 -0.56 -22.83 -14.81
N GLU A 166 0.42 -23.60 -15.30
CA GLU A 166 0.35 -25.07 -15.36
C GLU A 166 0.15 -25.72 -13.99
N PHE A 167 0.60 -25.05 -12.93
CA PHE A 167 0.51 -25.54 -11.55
C PHE A 167 -0.76 -25.07 -10.81
N LEU A 168 -1.51 -24.12 -11.37
CA LEU A 168 -2.77 -23.68 -10.80
C LEU A 168 -3.84 -24.72 -11.11
N ALA A 169 -4.50 -25.23 -10.06
CA ALA A 169 -5.60 -26.16 -10.25
C ALA A 169 -6.70 -25.52 -11.13
N ASP A 170 -7.11 -26.23 -12.19
CA ASP A 170 -8.05 -25.76 -13.22
C ASP A 170 -9.23 -24.99 -12.63
N GLU A 171 -9.16 -23.65 -12.72
CA GLU A 171 -10.19 -22.69 -12.29
C GLU A 171 -10.72 -22.86 -10.85
N ARG A 172 -9.98 -23.55 -9.98
CA ARG A 172 -10.35 -23.68 -8.56
C ARG A 172 -9.83 -22.47 -7.80
N TYR A 173 -10.70 -21.47 -7.66
CA TYR A 173 -10.45 -20.26 -6.88
C TYR A 173 -11.45 -20.15 -5.73
N LEU A 174 -10.97 -19.70 -4.56
CA LEU A 174 -11.85 -19.34 -3.46
C LEU A 174 -11.95 -17.82 -3.35
N PHE A 175 -13.16 -17.29 -3.38
CA PHE A 175 -13.44 -15.87 -3.26
C PHE A 175 -14.15 -15.58 -1.94
N LEU A 176 -13.50 -14.79 -1.08
CA LEU A 176 -13.99 -14.44 0.24
C LEU A 176 -14.21 -12.94 0.34
N ARG A 177 -15.40 -12.55 0.82
CA ARG A 177 -15.75 -11.14 1.01
C ARG A 177 -14.93 -10.52 2.15
N LYS A 178 -14.91 -9.19 2.19
CA LYS A 178 -14.36 -8.44 3.32
C LYS A 178 -15.21 -8.68 4.57
N HIS A 179 -14.70 -9.49 5.48
CA HIS A 179 -15.34 -9.75 6.77
C HIS A 179 -15.02 -8.64 7.77
N LYS A 180 -15.98 -8.35 8.66
CA LYS A 180 -15.84 -7.31 9.67
C LYS A 180 -14.95 -7.73 10.83
N GLU A 181 -15.04 -8.99 11.27
CA GLU A 181 -14.39 -9.51 12.48
C GLU A 181 -13.68 -10.84 12.32
N LYS A 182 -14.46 -11.86 11.97
CA LYS A 182 -14.04 -13.24 11.72
C LYS A 182 -14.86 -13.76 10.53
N PHE A 183 -14.41 -14.86 9.95
CA PHE A 183 -15.23 -15.63 9.03
C PHE A 183 -16.45 -16.18 9.76
N ASP A 184 -17.61 -16.18 9.10
CA ASP A 184 -18.79 -16.86 9.62
C ASP A 184 -18.68 -18.39 9.44
N ASP A 185 -19.59 -19.16 10.04
CA ASP A 185 -19.54 -20.62 10.02
C ASP A 185 -19.64 -21.19 8.59
N ASN A 186 -20.36 -20.52 7.68
CA ASN A 186 -20.48 -20.95 6.29
C ASN A 186 -19.17 -20.67 5.54
N GLU A 187 -18.59 -19.48 5.72
CA GLU A 187 -17.29 -19.13 5.14
C GLU A 187 -16.18 -20.07 5.65
N ILE A 188 -16.18 -20.42 6.94
CA ILE A 188 -15.25 -21.39 7.52
C ILE A 188 -15.40 -22.76 6.86
N GLU A 189 -16.64 -23.19 6.63
CA GLU A 189 -16.94 -24.46 5.99
C GLU A 189 -16.52 -24.46 4.50
N ASP A 190 -16.75 -23.37 3.78
CA ASP A 190 -16.29 -23.17 2.41
C ASP A 190 -14.76 -23.17 2.32
N ILE A 191 -14.06 -22.51 3.24
CA ILE A 191 -12.60 -22.53 3.34
C ILE A 191 -12.09 -23.97 3.53
N ARG A 192 -12.70 -24.72 4.46
CA ARG A 192 -12.33 -26.11 4.72
C ARG A 192 -12.58 -27.00 3.51
N ASN A 193 -13.75 -26.90 2.89
CA ASN A 193 -14.12 -27.69 1.71
C ASN A 193 -13.21 -27.39 0.53
N TYR A 194 -12.88 -26.11 0.32
CA TYR A 194 -11.94 -25.69 -0.71
C TYR A 194 -10.56 -26.31 -0.47
N ILE A 195 -9.97 -26.11 0.71
CA ILE A 195 -8.59 -26.51 1.02
C ILE A 195 -8.44 -28.03 1.06
N LEU A 196 -9.35 -28.73 1.73
CA LEU A 196 -9.32 -30.20 1.83
C LEU A 196 -9.66 -30.88 0.51
N GLY A 197 -10.20 -30.14 -0.47
CA GLY A 197 -10.46 -30.64 -1.80
C GLY A 197 -9.23 -30.72 -2.71
N PHE A 198 -8.06 -30.27 -2.26
CA PHE A 198 -6.79 -30.41 -2.99
C PHE A 198 -6.11 -31.72 -2.62
N GLU A 199 -5.50 -32.37 -3.61
CA GLU A 199 -4.70 -33.57 -3.41
C GLU A 199 -3.26 -33.16 -3.05
N PRO A 200 -2.79 -33.48 -1.83
CA PRO A 200 -1.44 -33.15 -1.42
C PRO A 200 -0.39 -33.88 -2.28
N ARG A 201 0.67 -33.17 -2.68
CA ARG A 201 1.79 -33.76 -3.43
C ARG A 201 3.12 -33.51 -2.73
N GLN A 202 4.05 -34.45 -2.87
CA GLN A 202 5.45 -34.18 -2.56
C GLN A 202 6.03 -33.30 -3.66
N VAL A 203 6.79 -32.29 -3.26
CA VAL A 203 7.32 -31.26 -4.17
C VAL A 203 8.79 -31.05 -3.87
N ARG A 204 9.57 -30.79 -4.93
CA ARG A 204 10.96 -30.36 -4.82
C ARG A 204 11.11 -28.99 -5.49
N ILE A 205 11.79 -28.06 -4.81
CA ILE A 205 12.13 -26.73 -5.34
C ILE A 205 13.63 -26.70 -5.64
N ARG A 206 14.05 -26.24 -6.83
CA ARG A 206 15.48 -25.97 -7.08
C ARG A 206 16.02 -24.93 -6.13
N ALA A 207 17.33 -24.95 -5.96
CA ALA A 207 18.04 -23.72 -5.70
C ALA A 207 17.70 -22.72 -6.83
N ILE A 208 16.85 -21.73 -6.55
CA ILE A 208 16.63 -20.63 -7.49
C ILE A 208 18.00 -19.98 -7.68
N PRO A 209 18.51 -19.87 -8.92
CA PRO A 209 19.78 -19.24 -9.16
C PRO A 209 19.73 -17.84 -8.55
N THR A 210 20.58 -17.57 -7.57
CA THR A 210 20.67 -16.25 -6.92
C THR A 210 21.00 -15.14 -7.93
N GLN A 211 21.42 -15.53 -9.14
CA GLN A 211 21.66 -14.70 -10.31
C GLN A 211 20.46 -14.52 -11.26
N ALA A 212 19.22 -14.71 -10.81
CA ALA A 212 18.06 -14.28 -11.60
C ALA A 212 18.31 -12.85 -12.11
N ARG A 213 18.45 -12.73 -13.44
CA ARG A 213 18.77 -11.47 -14.13
C ARG A 213 17.79 -10.42 -13.62
N SER A 214 18.28 -9.22 -13.35
CA SER A 214 17.40 -8.12 -12.96
C SER A 214 16.23 -8.04 -13.95
N PRO A 215 14.97 -7.95 -13.49
CA PRO A 215 13.78 -7.92 -14.36
C PRO A 215 13.81 -6.86 -15.47
N SER A 216 14.74 -5.90 -15.39
CA SER A 216 14.94 -4.81 -16.34
C SER A 216 15.30 -5.25 -17.77
N GLU A 217 15.95 -6.40 -18.01
CA GLU A 217 16.44 -6.74 -19.35
C GLU A 217 15.36 -7.18 -20.36
N GLY A 218 14.12 -7.46 -19.91
CA GLY A 218 13.03 -7.96 -20.77
C GLY A 218 11.98 -6.93 -21.20
N PHE A 219 11.92 -5.76 -20.56
CA PHE A 219 10.83 -4.78 -20.75
C PHE A 219 11.29 -3.42 -21.32
N ASP A 220 12.60 -3.16 -21.40
CA ASP A 220 13.15 -1.85 -21.78
C ASP A 220 13.00 -1.46 -23.27
N GLN A 221 12.56 -2.37 -24.16
CA GLN A 221 12.54 -2.09 -25.62
C GLN A 221 11.25 -1.48 -26.17
N MET A 222 10.22 -1.20 -25.36
CA MET A 222 8.94 -0.66 -25.87
C MET A 222 8.50 0.72 -25.38
N SER A 223 9.17 1.39 -24.44
CA SER A 223 8.65 2.66 -23.86
C SER A 223 9.56 3.89 -23.93
N VAL A 224 10.82 3.77 -24.34
CA VAL A 224 11.78 4.89 -24.20
C VAL A 224 11.75 5.89 -25.38
N ALA A 225 11.15 5.53 -26.52
CA ALA A 225 11.20 6.37 -27.73
C ALA A 225 10.21 7.55 -27.76
N THR A 226 9.26 7.67 -26.81
CA THR A 226 8.17 8.66 -26.91
C THR A 226 8.20 9.75 -25.84
N GLY A 227 9.02 9.60 -24.79
CA GLY A 227 9.01 10.50 -23.63
C GLY A 227 9.86 11.77 -23.75
N GLN A 228 10.91 11.78 -24.57
CA GLN A 228 11.85 12.91 -24.62
C GLN A 228 11.44 14.04 -25.60
N GLN A 229 10.51 13.77 -26.52
CA GLN A 229 10.12 14.74 -27.55
C GLN A 229 8.94 15.63 -27.12
N VAL A 230 8.20 15.25 -26.07
CA VAL A 230 7.04 16.01 -25.56
C VAL A 230 7.45 17.18 -24.65
N LEU A 231 8.66 17.14 -24.05
CA LEU A 231 9.11 18.16 -23.09
C LEU A 231 9.68 19.45 -23.73
N GLN A 232 9.95 19.47 -25.05
CA GLN A 232 10.42 20.69 -25.72
C GLN A 232 9.30 21.56 -26.31
N ASP A 233 8.12 21.00 -26.59
CA ASP A 233 7.01 21.73 -27.21
C ASP A 233 6.04 22.40 -26.21
N LEU A 234 6.19 22.16 -24.91
CA LEU A 234 5.25 22.64 -23.88
C LEU A 234 5.63 23.97 -23.20
N SER A 235 6.69 24.64 -23.65
CA SER A 235 7.09 25.94 -23.09
C SER A 235 6.29 27.15 -23.63
N LEU A 236 5.28 26.93 -24.48
CA LEU A 236 4.59 28.00 -25.22
C LEU A 236 3.06 28.02 -25.12
N LEU A 237 2.44 27.16 -24.31
CA LEU A 237 0.98 27.13 -24.15
C LEU A 237 0.59 26.97 -22.68
N ASP A 238 0.57 28.09 -21.95
CA ASP A 238 -0.35 28.34 -20.83
C ASP A 238 -0.28 29.83 -20.46
N ALA A 239 -1.04 30.62 -21.20
CA ALA A 239 -1.28 32.03 -20.89
C ALA A 239 -2.69 32.43 -21.34
N GLN A 240 -3.72 31.73 -20.84
CA GLN A 240 -5.09 32.23 -20.92
C GLN A 240 -5.82 32.01 -19.58
N ASP A 241 -6.52 33.06 -19.18
CA ASP A 241 -7.29 33.27 -17.94
C ASP A 241 -6.54 33.61 -16.63
N ASP A 242 -5.57 34.52 -16.72
CA ASP A 242 -5.28 35.44 -15.60
C ASP A 242 -6.38 36.52 -15.54
N VAL A 243 -7.45 36.23 -14.81
CA VAL A 243 -8.24 37.29 -14.17
C VAL A 243 -7.31 38.00 -13.20
N LYS A 244 -6.81 39.18 -13.61
CA LYS A 244 -6.02 40.09 -12.78
C LYS A 244 -6.84 40.62 -11.62
N ASP A 245 -7.07 39.77 -10.63
CA ASP A 245 -7.53 40.19 -9.32
C ASP A 245 -6.31 40.70 -8.54
N ALA A 246 -5.93 41.93 -8.89
CA ALA A 246 -4.78 42.66 -8.38
C ALA A 246 -4.99 42.99 -6.90
N GLY A 247 -4.72 42.02 -6.03
CA GLY A 247 -4.79 42.23 -4.58
C GLY A 247 -4.72 40.97 -3.73
N THR A 248 -4.89 39.78 -4.29
CA THR A 248 -5.00 38.57 -3.47
C THR A 248 -3.63 38.01 -3.08
N THR A 249 -3.19 38.48 -1.92
CA THR A 249 -1.99 38.12 -1.17
C THR A 249 -1.73 36.60 -1.07
N CYS A 250 -0.50 36.18 -1.39
CA CYS A 250 0.17 34.93 -1.03
C CYS A 250 -0.74 33.69 -0.86
N ARG A 251 -0.79 32.85 -1.90
CA ARG A 251 -1.54 31.59 -1.92
C ARG A 251 -0.64 30.46 -1.42
N GLU A 252 -1.04 29.81 -0.34
CA GLU A 252 -0.35 28.62 0.17
C GLU A 252 -0.74 27.40 -0.66
N SER A 253 0.25 26.57 -0.99
CA SER A 253 0.01 25.33 -1.75
C SER A 253 -0.18 24.14 -0.81
N VAL A 254 -1.19 23.32 -1.07
CA VAL A 254 -1.46 22.07 -0.35
C VAL A 254 -1.33 20.92 -1.34
N ILE A 255 -0.55 19.92 -0.96
CA ILE A 255 -0.20 18.80 -1.82
C ILE A 255 -0.44 17.52 -1.05
N PHE A 256 -1.31 16.65 -1.56
CA PHE A 256 -1.45 15.29 -1.03
C PHE A 256 -0.57 14.33 -1.83
N ILE A 257 0.28 13.56 -1.14
CA ILE A 257 1.20 12.59 -1.74
C ILE A 257 0.92 11.21 -1.14
N GLY A 258 0.90 10.18 -1.97
CA GLY A 258 0.53 8.83 -1.55
C GLY A 258 0.32 7.91 -2.75
N ARG A 259 0.30 6.61 -2.48
CA ARG A 259 0.07 5.57 -3.49
C ARG A 259 -1.29 5.72 -4.22
N PRO A 260 -1.49 5.06 -5.36
CA PRO A 260 -2.80 5.00 -6.01
C PRO A 260 -3.87 4.46 -5.07
N GLY A 261 -5.09 5.00 -5.16
CA GLY A 261 -6.24 4.49 -4.39
C GLY A 261 -6.31 4.90 -2.91
N VAL A 262 -5.31 5.62 -2.37
CA VAL A 262 -5.31 6.06 -0.96
C VAL A 262 -6.25 7.23 -0.64
N GLY A 263 -6.97 7.76 -1.64
CA GLY A 263 -7.97 8.83 -1.45
C GLY A 263 -7.45 10.26 -1.52
N LYS A 264 -6.31 10.52 -2.17
CA LYS A 264 -5.75 11.88 -2.37
C LYS A 264 -6.75 12.85 -3.01
N THR A 265 -7.32 12.48 -4.15
CA THR A 265 -8.32 13.29 -4.85
C THR A 265 -9.59 13.48 -4.01
N THR A 266 -10.00 12.47 -3.23
CA THR A 266 -11.13 12.59 -2.30
C THR A 266 -10.83 13.61 -1.19
N LEU A 267 -9.61 13.65 -0.67
CA LEU A 267 -9.17 14.67 0.30
C LEU A 267 -9.15 16.06 -0.31
N HIS A 268 -8.70 16.21 -1.55
CA HIS A 268 -8.80 17.48 -2.28
C HIS A 268 -10.27 17.93 -2.44
N LYS A 269 -11.18 17.02 -2.76
CA LYS A 269 -12.61 17.31 -2.84
C LYS A 269 -13.21 17.75 -1.50
N ALA A 270 -12.77 17.16 -0.38
CA ALA A 270 -13.19 17.60 0.95
C ALA A 270 -12.78 19.05 1.27
N LEU A 271 -11.71 19.55 0.63
CA LEU A 271 -11.32 20.96 0.72
C LEU A 271 -12.12 21.87 -0.24
N GLY A 272 -12.90 21.31 -1.17
CA GLY A 272 -13.68 22.07 -2.16
C GLY A 272 -13.16 21.99 -3.59
N ALA A 273 -12.20 21.09 -3.89
CA ALA A 273 -11.75 20.86 -5.27
C ALA A 273 -12.83 20.16 -6.12
N THR A 274 -12.75 20.37 -7.43
CA THR A 274 -13.59 19.71 -8.45
C THR A 274 -12.77 18.75 -9.32
N PHE A 275 -11.65 18.24 -8.83
CA PHE A 275 -10.86 17.22 -9.53
C PHE A 275 -11.71 16.00 -9.88
N HIS A 276 -11.38 15.34 -10.99
CA HIS A 276 -12.10 14.16 -11.42
C HIS A 276 -11.62 12.94 -10.62
N SER A 277 -12.46 12.43 -9.72
CA SER A 277 -12.22 11.16 -9.03
C SER A 277 -12.54 10.01 -9.99
N GLY A 278 -11.52 9.26 -10.37
CA GLY A 278 -11.69 8.06 -11.17
C GLY A 278 -10.36 7.33 -11.29
N PHE A 279 -10.40 6.02 -11.51
CA PHE A 279 -9.22 5.27 -11.91
C PHE A 279 -8.84 5.73 -13.33
N ARG A 280 -7.99 6.75 -13.41
CA ARG A 280 -7.33 7.12 -14.66
C ARG A 280 -6.17 6.15 -14.84
N GLN A 281 -6.07 5.54 -16.02
CA GLN A 281 -4.98 4.63 -16.39
C GLN A 281 -3.62 5.22 -15.97
N LEU A 282 -2.70 4.31 -15.60
CA LEU A 282 -1.39 4.52 -14.97
C LEU A 282 -0.40 5.41 -15.76
N THR A 283 -0.86 6.15 -16.77
CA THR A 283 -0.04 6.81 -17.78
C THR A 283 0.07 8.33 -17.61
N ARG A 284 -0.75 8.98 -16.78
CA ARG A 284 -0.60 10.42 -16.53
C ARG A 284 0.37 10.67 -15.37
N LEU A 285 1.52 11.25 -15.72
CA LEU A 285 2.53 11.76 -14.78
C LEU A 285 2.26 13.22 -14.37
N GLU A 286 1.28 13.87 -14.98
CA GLU A 286 0.98 15.30 -14.79
C GLU A 286 0.20 15.55 -13.50
N CYS A 287 0.60 16.60 -12.78
CA CYS A 287 -0.15 17.11 -11.62
C CYS A 287 -1.25 18.07 -12.08
N GLU A 288 -2.49 17.85 -11.62
CA GLU A 288 -3.57 18.83 -11.78
C GLU A 288 -3.48 19.87 -10.67
N GLN A 289 -3.84 21.13 -10.96
CA GLN A 289 -3.87 22.19 -9.97
C GLN A 289 -5.20 22.94 -10.01
N GLN A 290 -5.68 23.34 -8.83
CA GLN A 290 -6.90 24.11 -8.70
C GLN A 290 -6.79 25.12 -7.56
N TYR A 291 -7.29 26.32 -7.79
CA TYR A 291 -7.44 27.33 -6.75
C TYR A 291 -8.83 27.22 -6.13
N ILE A 292 -8.88 27.21 -4.80
CA ILE A 292 -10.13 27.09 -4.05
C ILE A 292 -10.16 28.08 -2.87
N HIS A 293 -11.36 28.28 -2.34
CA HIS A 293 -11.58 28.93 -1.06
C HIS A 293 -11.91 27.87 0.00
N CYS A 294 -11.12 27.83 1.07
CA CYS A 294 -11.35 26.96 2.22
C CYS A 294 -11.35 27.80 3.49
N GLY A 295 -12.55 28.07 4.02
CA GLY A 295 -12.76 29.08 5.05
C GLY A 295 -12.31 30.46 4.56
N ASN A 296 -11.43 31.13 5.33
CA ASN A 296 -10.88 32.45 5.00
C ASN A 296 -9.54 32.39 4.23
N ASN A 297 -9.18 31.23 3.67
CA ASN A 297 -7.90 31.04 2.99
C ASN A 297 -8.11 30.71 1.51
N HIS A 298 -7.22 31.25 0.68
CA HIS A 298 -7.13 30.93 -0.74
C HIS A 298 -6.01 29.89 -0.91
N LEU A 299 -6.38 28.67 -1.27
CA LEU A 299 -5.44 27.55 -1.38
C LEU A 299 -5.17 27.23 -2.84
N ARG A 300 -3.92 26.88 -3.16
CA ARG A 300 -3.57 26.18 -4.40
C ARG A 300 -3.47 24.70 -4.08
N LEU A 301 -4.44 23.91 -4.53
CA LEU A 301 -4.40 22.46 -4.41
C LEU A 301 -3.65 21.87 -5.59
N VAL A 302 -2.80 20.87 -5.33
CA VAL A 302 -2.03 20.16 -6.35
C VAL A 302 -2.32 18.67 -6.21
N ASP A 303 -3.10 18.11 -7.14
CA ASP A 303 -3.39 16.67 -7.19
C ASP A 303 -2.28 15.96 -7.96
N CYS A 304 -1.46 15.24 -7.21
CA CYS A 304 -0.39 14.43 -7.77
C CYS A 304 -0.93 13.06 -8.20
N PRO A 305 -0.45 12.49 -9.32
CA PRO A 305 -0.74 11.10 -9.65
C PRO A 305 -0.26 10.18 -8.51
N GLY A 306 -0.88 9.00 -8.41
CA GLY A 306 -0.42 8.01 -7.45
C GLY A 306 0.99 7.56 -7.76
N ILE A 307 1.89 7.69 -6.78
CA ILE A 307 3.25 7.18 -6.91
C ILE A 307 3.17 5.66 -6.83
N LEU A 308 3.38 5.01 -7.97
CA LEU A 308 3.43 3.56 -8.06
C LEU A 308 4.84 3.09 -7.74
N ASP A 309 4.89 1.99 -6.98
CA ASP A 309 6.03 1.10 -6.97
C ASP A 309 6.03 0.38 -8.31
N ASN A 310 6.89 0.82 -9.23
CA ASN A 310 7.22 -0.01 -10.37
C ASN A 310 7.93 -1.24 -9.79
N SER A 311 7.25 -2.38 -9.93
CA SER A 311 7.65 -3.69 -9.43
C SER A 311 9.07 -4.08 -9.85
N ASP A 312 9.60 -3.55 -10.94
CA ASP A 312 10.92 -3.91 -11.49
C ASP A 312 12.13 -3.40 -10.69
N GLY A 313 11.95 -3.05 -9.41
CA GLY A 313 13.02 -2.54 -8.54
C GLY A 313 13.44 -1.10 -8.86
N GLN A 314 12.87 -0.48 -9.89
CA GLN A 314 13.02 0.95 -10.17
C GLN A 314 11.99 1.76 -9.38
N TYR A 315 12.10 1.72 -8.06
CA TYR A 315 11.38 2.62 -7.14
C TYR A 315 11.56 4.11 -7.50
N PHE A 316 12.62 4.43 -8.24
CA PHE A 316 13.05 5.80 -8.52
C PHE A 316 12.36 6.45 -9.72
N GLY A 317 11.87 5.67 -10.68
CA GLY A 317 11.39 6.21 -11.96
C GLY A 317 10.17 7.14 -11.85
N SER A 318 9.30 6.95 -10.86
CA SER A 318 8.09 7.77 -10.66
C SER A 318 8.27 8.88 -9.63
N CYS A 319 9.15 8.67 -8.63
CA CYS A 319 9.41 9.67 -7.59
C CYS A 319 10.26 10.84 -8.10
N GLU A 320 11.22 10.57 -8.99
CA GLU A 320 12.12 11.61 -9.49
C GLU A 320 11.41 12.62 -10.40
N PRO A 321 10.58 12.24 -11.40
CA PRO A 321 9.78 13.19 -12.17
C PRO A 321 8.82 13.98 -11.29
N LEU A 322 8.17 13.34 -10.31
CA LEU A 322 7.31 14.05 -9.36
C LEU A 322 8.12 15.05 -8.54
N SER A 323 9.31 14.67 -8.07
CA SER A 323 10.19 15.57 -7.32
C SER A 323 10.67 16.74 -8.17
N MET A 324 10.98 16.50 -9.44
CA MET A 324 11.33 17.55 -10.40
C MET A 324 10.15 18.50 -10.62
N GLU A 325 8.94 17.94 -10.78
CA GLU A 325 7.72 18.71 -10.99
C GLU A 325 7.29 19.51 -9.75
N LEU A 326 7.43 18.92 -8.56
CA LEU A 326 7.24 19.62 -7.30
C LEU A 326 8.28 20.71 -7.15
N ASN A 327 9.55 20.45 -7.43
CA ASN A 327 10.58 21.48 -7.36
C ASN A 327 10.32 22.59 -8.40
N SER A 328 9.95 22.27 -9.65
CA SER A 328 9.69 23.27 -10.69
C SER A 328 8.51 24.18 -10.31
N ARG A 329 7.40 23.60 -9.83
CA ARG A 329 6.16 24.34 -9.46
C ARG A 329 6.20 25.03 -8.08
N LEU A 330 7.16 24.64 -7.22
CA LEU A 330 7.30 25.18 -5.86
C LEU A 330 8.53 26.09 -5.70
N ASN A 331 9.35 26.25 -6.74
CA ASN A 331 10.54 27.12 -6.72
C ASN A 331 10.22 28.62 -6.67
N ASP A 332 8.97 29.04 -6.86
CA ASP A 332 8.54 30.45 -6.80
C ASP A 332 8.66 31.10 -5.41
N GLY A 333 9.19 30.38 -4.41
CA GLY A 333 9.33 30.86 -3.04
C GLY A 333 8.01 30.90 -2.26
N GLN A 334 6.92 30.42 -2.85
CA GLN A 334 5.64 30.30 -2.17
C GLN A 334 5.71 29.22 -1.08
N PRO A 335 5.12 29.47 0.10
CA PRO A 335 4.95 28.44 1.12
C PRO A 335 4.06 27.30 0.63
N TYR A 336 4.42 26.08 0.99
CA TYR A 336 3.63 24.89 0.71
C TYR A 336 3.68 23.89 1.86
N ALA A 337 2.60 23.12 1.97
CA ALA A 337 2.45 22.00 2.88
C ALA A 337 2.25 20.70 2.08
N ILE A 338 3.01 19.67 2.43
CA ILE A 338 2.88 18.32 1.89
C ILE A 338 2.20 17.45 2.93
N PHE A 339 1.17 16.73 2.53
CA PHE A 339 0.46 15.78 3.37
C PHE A 339 0.66 14.38 2.80
N PHE A 340 1.36 13.52 3.54
CA PHE A 340 1.47 12.12 3.17
C PHE A 340 0.18 11.40 3.54
N VAL A 341 -0.48 10.81 2.54
CA VAL A 341 -1.73 10.07 2.67
C VAL A 341 -1.40 8.59 2.59
N ILE A 342 -1.55 7.92 3.72
CA ILE A 342 -1.25 6.50 3.90
C ILE A 342 -2.56 5.79 4.19
N CYS A 343 -2.74 4.57 3.66
CA CYS A 343 -3.85 3.70 4.01
C CYS A 343 -3.34 2.49 4.77
N PRO A 344 -3.27 2.55 6.12
CA PRO A 344 -2.82 1.43 6.91
C PRO A 344 -3.69 0.20 6.66
N ARG A 345 -3.06 -0.96 6.50
CA ARG A 345 -3.74 -2.24 6.27
C ARG A 345 -3.61 -3.13 7.48
N ASN A 346 -4.73 -3.42 8.15
CA ASN A 346 -4.75 -4.06 9.47
C ASN A 346 -3.82 -3.31 10.44
N GLY A 347 -3.92 -1.98 10.36
CA GLY A 347 -3.10 -0.95 10.96
C GLY A 347 -1.58 -1.01 10.71
N ARG A 348 -1.09 -1.83 9.78
CA ARG A 348 0.31 -1.74 9.34
C ARG A 348 0.47 -0.63 8.29
N VAL A 349 1.54 0.15 8.42
CA VAL A 349 2.00 1.06 7.36
C VAL A 349 2.81 0.24 6.37
N ASP A 350 2.54 0.39 5.08
CA ASP A 350 3.31 -0.33 4.07
C ASP A 350 4.71 0.27 3.97
N PRO A 351 5.79 -0.54 3.95
CA PRO A 351 7.15 -0.01 3.84
C PRO A 351 7.38 0.85 2.60
N GLY A 352 6.70 0.60 1.49
CA GLY A 352 6.83 1.46 0.32
C GLY A 352 6.19 2.83 0.51
N ASP A 353 5.22 3.00 1.43
CA ASP A 353 4.78 4.35 1.84
C ASP A 353 5.92 5.09 2.56
N LEU A 354 6.70 4.40 3.41
CA LEU A 354 7.86 4.97 4.10
C LEU A 354 8.99 5.31 3.12
N THR A 355 9.27 4.43 2.15
CA THR A 355 10.25 4.68 1.09
C THR A 355 9.83 5.87 0.22
N MET A 356 8.56 5.96 -0.16
CA MET A 356 8.01 7.10 -0.89
C MET A 356 8.20 8.40 -0.10
N MET A 357 7.85 8.41 1.18
CA MET A 357 8.06 9.57 2.06
C MET A 357 9.52 10.01 2.10
N HIS A 358 10.43 9.06 2.33
CA HIS A 358 11.87 9.33 2.38
C HIS A 358 12.38 9.91 1.06
N THR A 359 12.01 9.31 -0.08
CA THR A 359 12.44 9.74 -1.42
C THR A 359 11.94 11.13 -1.75
N VAL A 360 10.65 11.40 -1.53
CA VAL A 360 10.06 12.72 -1.76
C VAL A 360 10.70 13.78 -0.87
N LEU A 361 11.02 13.48 0.40
CA LEU A 361 11.62 14.47 1.29
C LEU A 361 13.10 14.71 0.99
N SER A 362 13.84 13.67 0.61
CA SER A 362 15.26 13.76 0.28
C SER A 362 15.53 14.53 -1.01
N SER A 363 14.56 14.58 -1.93
CA SER A 363 14.68 15.31 -3.20
C SER A 363 14.34 16.80 -3.09
N MET A 364 13.84 17.25 -1.94
CA MET A 364 13.34 18.61 -1.77
C MET A 364 14.45 19.54 -1.28
N LYS A 365 14.69 20.62 -2.02
CA LYS A 365 15.75 21.61 -1.70
C LYS A 365 15.46 22.41 -0.43
N ARG A 366 14.18 22.58 -0.08
CA ARG A 366 13.71 23.34 1.08
C ARG A 366 12.82 22.43 1.92
N GLY A 367 13.02 22.46 3.24
CA GLY A 367 12.21 21.68 4.17
C GLY A 367 10.73 22.09 4.11
N PRO A 368 9.82 21.23 3.64
CA PRO A 368 8.40 21.55 3.59
C PRO A 368 7.77 21.53 4.97
N VAL A 369 6.59 22.14 5.08
CA VAL A 369 5.66 21.81 6.15
C VAL A 369 5.06 20.46 5.81
N VAL A 370 5.17 19.49 6.71
CA VAL A 370 4.69 18.12 6.45
C VAL A 370 3.57 17.78 7.42
N GLY A 371 2.48 17.24 6.90
CA GLY A 371 1.40 16.61 7.65
C GLY A 371 1.28 15.13 7.29
N LEU A 372 0.59 14.37 8.13
CA LEU A 372 0.37 12.94 7.95
C LEU A 372 -1.13 12.65 8.03
N VAL A 373 -1.66 11.96 7.04
CA VAL A 373 -3.06 11.53 6.98
C VAL A 373 -3.09 10.01 6.88
N LEU A 374 -3.60 9.37 7.92
CA LEU A 374 -3.94 7.95 7.92
C LEU A 374 -5.39 7.82 7.47
N ASN A 375 -5.57 7.56 6.17
CA ASN A 375 -6.87 7.41 5.56
C ASN A 375 -7.33 5.95 5.55
N GLN A 376 -8.64 5.74 5.40
CA GLN A 376 -9.24 4.41 5.26
C GLN A 376 -8.91 3.45 6.40
N VAL A 377 -8.73 3.96 7.62
CA VAL A 377 -8.40 3.13 8.77
C VAL A 377 -9.61 2.33 9.18
N GLY A 378 -9.45 1.00 9.31
CA GLY A 378 -10.52 0.13 9.77
C GLY A 378 -11.01 0.55 11.16
N LEU A 379 -12.32 0.45 11.40
CA LEU A 379 -12.93 0.87 12.68
C LEU A 379 -12.28 0.19 13.89
N ARG A 380 -11.78 -1.04 13.73
CA ARG A 380 -11.08 -1.78 14.79
C ARG A 380 -9.68 -1.23 15.12
N ASP A 381 -9.07 -0.52 14.18
CA ASP A 381 -7.71 0.04 14.32
C ASP A 381 -7.72 1.55 14.57
N ILE A 382 -8.88 2.23 14.49
CA ILE A 382 -8.95 3.70 14.53
C ILE A 382 -8.44 4.30 15.84
N SER A 383 -8.71 3.65 16.98
CA SER A 383 -8.24 4.10 18.29
C SER A 383 -6.72 3.97 18.40
N LYS A 384 -6.15 2.88 17.89
CA LYS A 384 -4.69 2.64 17.83
C LYS A 384 -4.01 3.60 16.85
N ALA A 385 -4.60 3.84 15.69
CA ALA A 385 -4.05 4.76 14.70
C ALA A 385 -4.04 6.22 15.20
N ARG A 386 -4.98 6.59 16.09
CA ARG A 386 -5.02 7.91 16.75
C ARG A 386 -4.02 8.05 17.89
N ASP A 387 -3.45 6.95 18.36
CA ASP A 387 -2.41 6.98 19.38
C ASP A 387 -1.18 7.71 18.82
N PRO A 388 -0.70 8.81 19.46
CA PRO A 388 0.54 9.46 19.06
C PRO A 388 1.73 8.50 18.93
N TYR A 389 1.76 7.42 19.73
CA TYR A 389 2.81 6.41 19.71
C TYR A 389 2.81 5.57 18.43
N SER A 390 1.64 5.28 17.84
CA SER A 390 1.52 4.46 16.62
C SER A 390 2.17 5.11 15.41
N SER A 391 2.26 6.45 15.42
CA SER A 391 2.85 7.23 14.34
C SER A 391 4.37 7.39 14.43
N ARG A 392 5.00 6.93 15.53
CA ARG A 392 6.45 7.06 15.75
C ARG A 392 7.32 6.53 14.61
N PRO A 393 7.07 5.35 14.03
CA PRO A 393 7.89 4.82 12.94
C PRO A 393 7.91 5.77 11.73
N MET A 394 6.74 6.31 11.38
CA MET A 394 6.62 7.30 10.30
C MET A 394 7.35 8.59 10.67
N VAL A 395 7.18 9.08 11.90
CA VAL A 395 7.87 10.27 12.40
C VAL A 395 9.39 10.08 12.42
N ASP A 396 9.89 8.88 12.70
CA ASP A 396 11.32 8.59 12.73
C ASP A 396 11.91 8.53 11.31
N VAL A 397 11.20 7.95 10.34
CA VAL A 397 11.56 8.05 8.91
C VAL A 397 11.64 9.52 8.47
N LEU A 398 10.69 10.34 8.93
CA LEU A 398 10.66 11.78 8.66
C LEU A 398 11.90 12.46 9.25
N LYS A 399 12.27 12.18 10.50
CA LYS A 399 13.49 12.73 11.13
C LYS A 399 14.78 12.27 10.43
N GLN A 400 14.84 11.02 10.00
CA GLN A 400 16.03 10.43 9.37
C GLN A 400 16.29 10.96 7.96
N SER A 401 15.25 11.43 7.25
CA SER A 401 15.37 11.98 5.89
C SER A 401 16.27 13.22 5.76
N GLY A 402 16.77 13.79 6.87
CA GLY A 402 17.65 14.95 6.87
C GLY A 402 16.99 16.25 6.38
N ALA A 403 15.73 16.18 5.93
CA ALA A 403 14.95 17.34 5.56
C ALA A 403 14.77 18.23 6.80
N ASN A 404 14.90 19.54 6.61
CA ASN A 404 14.67 20.55 7.66
C ASN A 404 13.15 20.67 7.93
N ILE A 405 12.56 19.59 8.44
CA ILE A 405 11.13 19.42 8.66
C ILE A 405 10.75 20.27 9.86
N ARG A 406 10.06 21.38 9.60
CA ARG A 406 9.75 22.38 10.64
C ARG A 406 8.57 22.03 11.53
N VAL A 407 7.67 21.11 11.16
CA VAL A 407 6.30 21.12 11.72
C VAL A 407 5.74 19.78 12.23
N LEU A 408 6.35 18.63 11.90
CA LEU A 408 5.77 17.34 12.31
C LEU A 408 5.79 17.04 13.82
N SER A 409 6.52 17.80 14.64
CA SER A 409 6.66 17.46 16.05
C SER A 409 5.50 17.91 16.95
N SER A 410 4.58 18.75 16.47
CA SER A 410 3.51 19.31 17.34
C SER A 410 2.11 18.74 17.11
N ARG A 411 1.84 18.11 15.95
CA ARG A 411 0.52 17.60 15.61
C ARG A 411 0.63 16.14 15.20
N GLY A 412 -0.20 15.29 15.80
CA GLY A 412 -0.35 13.90 15.39
C GLY A 412 -0.92 13.76 13.98
N PRO A 413 -1.00 12.52 13.46
CA PRO A 413 -1.67 12.26 12.20
C PRO A 413 -3.16 12.60 12.26
N LEU A 414 -3.73 13.05 11.13
CA LEU A 414 -5.17 13.00 10.92
C LEU A 414 -5.57 11.57 10.62
N VAL A 415 -6.47 11.00 11.41
CA VAL A 415 -6.92 9.61 11.25
C VAL A 415 -8.37 9.58 10.82
N LEU A 416 -8.60 9.09 9.61
CA LEU A 416 -9.91 9.00 8.97
C LEU A 416 -10.32 7.54 8.84
N ALA A 417 -11.56 7.25 9.23
CA ALA A 417 -12.13 5.92 9.13
C ALA A 417 -12.28 5.49 7.67
N ASP A 418 -12.35 4.17 7.47
CA ASP A 418 -12.86 3.58 6.25
C ASP A 418 -14.30 4.06 5.98
N HIS A 419 -14.48 4.79 4.88
CA HIS A 419 -15.76 5.28 4.41
C HIS A 419 -16.34 4.34 3.34
N GLU A 420 -17.42 3.66 3.69
CA GLU A 420 -18.22 2.90 2.73
C GLU A 420 -18.91 3.87 1.75
N GLY A 421 -18.70 3.70 0.45
CA GLY A 421 -19.31 4.54 -0.59
C GLY A 421 -18.43 5.67 -1.15
N GLY A 422 -17.20 5.84 -0.65
CA GLY A 422 -16.21 6.73 -1.29
C GLY A 422 -16.34 8.23 -0.98
N PHE A 423 -17.20 8.61 -0.02
CA PHE A 423 -17.39 9.99 0.41
C PHE A 423 -17.09 10.15 1.91
N PHE A 424 -16.51 11.30 2.28
CA PHE A 424 -16.30 11.67 3.68
C PHE A 424 -17.60 12.19 4.31
N SER A 425 -17.80 11.94 5.60
CA SER A 425 -18.90 12.56 6.35
C SER A 425 -18.65 14.07 6.52
N ASP A 426 -19.69 14.85 6.82
CA ASP A 426 -19.55 16.29 7.10
C ASP A 426 -18.54 16.55 8.24
N GLN A 427 -18.54 15.68 9.25
CA GLN A 427 -17.59 15.76 10.37
C GLN A 427 -16.15 15.46 9.93
N ASP A 428 -15.95 14.51 9.03
CA ASP A 428 -14.63 14.23 8.45
C ASP A 428 -14.17 15.41 7.59
N ILE A 429 -15.05 16.01 6.80
CA ILE A 429 -14.76 17.19 5.99
C ILE A 429 -14.27 18.34 6.87
N VAL A 430 -14.99 18.65 7.96
CA VAL A 430 -14.57 19.67 8.92
C VAL A 430 -13.20 19.32 9.52
N SER A 431 -13.00 18.06 9.92
CA SER A 431 -11.74 17.60 10.51
C SER A 431 -10.56 17.69 9.53
N ILE A 432 -10.79 17.39 8.25
CA ILE A 432 -9.79 17.52 7.17
C ILE A 432 -9.43 19.00 6.97
N GLN A 433 -10.43 19.87 6.87
CA GLN A 433 -10.22 21.31 6.69
C GLN A 433 -9.45 21.91 7.87
N ASP A 434 -9.90 21.65 9.10
CA ASP A 434 -9.23 22.11 10.32
C ASP A 434 -7.80 21.60 10.41
N TYR A 435 -7.58 20.32 10.10
CA TYR A 435 -6.24 19.73 10.09
C TYR A 435 -5.35 20.45 9.08
N VAL A 436 -5.76 20.57 7.81
CA VAL A 436 -4.97 21.18 6.75
C VAL A 436 -4.67 22.65 7.04
N LEU A 437 -5.69 23.45 7.38
CA LEU A 437 -5.55 24.89 7.65
C LEU A 437 -4.64 25.18 8.86
N SER A 438 -4.50 24.20 9.74
CA SER A 438 -3.64 24.34 10.90
C SER A 438 -2.13 24.33 10.60
N PHE A 439 -1.72 23.76 9.47
CA PHE A 439 -0.33 23.78 8.99
C PHE A 439 0.00 25.09 8.25
N LEU A 440 -1.02 25.80 7.81
CA LEU A 440 -0.95 27.02 7.02
C LEU A 440 -0.87 28.29 7.90
N SER A 441 -1.54 28.25 9.06
CA SER A 441 -1.75 29.42 9.92
C SER A 441 -0.53 29.91 10.72
N VAL A 442 0.59 29.18 10.71
CA VAL A 442 1.74 29.46 11.60
C VAL A 442 2.38 30.83 11.32
N ARG A 443 2.31 31.34 10.09
CA ARG A 443 2.93 32.65 9.74
C ARG A 443 2.14 33.87 10.23
N LYS A 444 0.80 33.79 10.34
CA LYS A 444 -0.02 34.93 10.81
C LYS A 444 0.20 35.18 12.30
N MET A 445 0.25 34.14 13.13
CA MET A 445 0.45 34.30 14.57
C MET A 445 1.85 34.80 14.95
N VAL A 446 2.91 34.42 14.23
CA VAL A 446 4.27 34.92 14.50
C VAL A 446 4.38 36.42 14.22
N LYS A 447 3.74 36.91 13.14
CA LYS A 447 3.67 38.35 12.86
C LYS A 447 2.84 39.09 13.90
N VAL A 448 1.69 38.55 14.32
CA VAL A 448 0.87 39.15 15.37
C VAL A 448 1.61 39.16 16.71
N LYS A 449 2.25 38.07 17.14
CA LYS A 449 3.07 38.07 18.36
C LYS A 449 4.23 39.05 18.30
N LYS A 450 4.94 39.14 17.16
CA LYS A 450 6.03 40.10 16.96
C LYS A 450 5.54 41.56 16.87
N LEU A 451 4.31 41.77 16.40
CA LEU A 451 3.66 43.09 16.38
C LEU A 451 3.19 43.46 17.79
N LEU A 452 2.57 42.54 18.51
CA LEU A 452 2.13 42.71 19.90
C LEU A 452 3.33 42.92 20.83
N SER A 453 4.43 42.18 20.68
CA SER A 453 5.64 42.39 21.48
C SER A 453 6.27 43.77 21.24
N LYS A 454 6.22 44.27 19.99
CA LYS A 454 6.62 45.65 19.66
C LYS A 454 5.69 46.72 20.23
N ILE A 455 4.37 46.47 20.25
CA ILE A 455 3.37 47.42 20.75
C ILE A 455 3.40 47.50 22.28
N PHE A 456 3.56 46.35 22.95
CA PHE A 456 3.43 46.25 24.40
C PHE A 456 4.76 46.29 25.15
N HIS A 457 5.90 46.47 24.48
CA HIS A 457 7.24 46.40 25.09
C HIS A 457 7.43 45.15 25.99
N LEU A 458 6.77 44.05 25.62
CA LEU A 458 6.95 42.76 26.28
C LEU A 458 8.22 42.16 25.69
N GLU A 459 9.34 42.34 26.40
CA GLU A 459 10.61 41.64 26.13
C GLU A 459 10.47 40.12 26.27
#